data_AF-A0ABD5YW62-F1
#
_entry.id   AF-A0ABD5YW62-F1
#
_cell.length_a   1.000
_cell.length_b   1.000
_cell.length_c   1.000
_cell.angle_alpha   90.00
_cell.angle_beta   90.00
_cell.angle_gamma   90.00
#
_symmetry.space_group_name_H-M   'P 1'
#
loop_
_entity.id
_entity.type
_entity.pdbx_description
1 polymer ?
#
loop_
_entity_poly.entity_id
_entity_poly.type
_entity_poly.pdbx_seq_one_letter_code
_entity_poly.pdbx_strand_id
1 'polypeptide(L)'
;MSDERATVRPVTLSRLVELTHACNGEPKTTANLEDTLDVSHRRARETVLEATRITLLEEDERTEDEDAVYKTTDVGKSFLEAIRSEDWEQAGSILATRSPHYGTFIETLEETEQADLDTLLEHLKEAQEFTPYSFNQTGIEVVGDWAERLGSVQRHAFTGNYYVTTRSDIPQNFHYILLNVFDDLEQTAGVDLHERYLSIPQLREDVCERLGCRRGSFDEALLALCQQNVGKLELSGAPMDTTAKDAALGIKQIELADDDGLVTTSQSTQQVMSGVELYDKKYYYLAVHDREITFDKEDLA
;
A
#
# COMPACT_ATOMS: atom_id res chain seq x y z
N MET A 1 -9.86 -19.63 27.20
CA MET A 1 -10.11 -20.37 25.95
C MET A 1 -9.66 -19.44 24.84
N SER A 2 -8.70 -19.84 24.01
CA SER A 2 -8.21 -18.99 22.92
C SER A 2 -9.33 -18.81 21.90
N ASP A 3 -10.00 -17.67 21.97
CA ASP A 3 -11.08 -17.27 21.07
C ASP A 3 -10.46 -16.85 19.73
N GLU A 4 -9.84 -17.81 19.06
CA GLU A 4 -9.13 -17.62 17.80
C GLU A 4 -10.17 -17.42 16.71
N ARG A 5 -10.52 -16.15 16.49
CA ARG A 5 -11.55 -15.75 15.53
C ARG A 5 -11.13 -16.15 14.11
N ALA A 6 -12.02 -16.84 13.39
CA ALA A 6 -11.76 -17.26 12.01
C ALA A 6 -11.49 -16.11 11.02
N THR A 7 -12.00 -14.90 11.28
CA THR A 7 -11.83 -13.72 10.41
C THR A 7 -11.03 -12.62 11.09
N VAL A 8 -10.33 -11.79 10.31
CA VAL A 8 -9.71 -10.54 10.80
C VAL A 8 -10.77 -9.55 11.30
N ARG A 9 -10.46 -8.76 12.32
CA ARG A 9 -11.33 -7.66 12.78
C ARG A 9 -11.14 -6.42 11.89
N PRO A 10 -12.17 -5.61 11.67
CA PRO A 10 -12.09 -4.44 10.79
C PRO A 10 -11.35 -3.26 11.44
N VAL A 11 -10.09 -3.44 11.79
CA VAL A 11 -9.23 -2.48 12.48
C VAL A 11 -8.26 -1.86 11.48
N THR A 12 -8.02 -0.54 11.56
CA THR A 12 -7.07 0.14 10.68
C THR A 12 -5.65 0.03 11.24
N LEU A 13 -4.64 0.12 10.37
CA LEU A 13 -3.24 0.13 10.79
C LEU A 13 -2.94 1.26 11.79
N SER A 14 -3.45 2.47 11.54
CA SER A 14 -3.31 3.60 12.47
C SER A 14 -3.82 3.29 13.87
N ARG A 15 -4.98 2.63 13.99
CA ARG A 15 -5.54 2.27 15.29
C ARG A 15 -4.75 1.17 15.99
N LEU A 16 -4.13 0.24 15.25
CA LEU A 16 -3.18 -0.70 15.84
C LEU A 16 -1.95 0.04 16.39
N VAL A 17 -1.40 0.99 15.64
CA VAL A 17 -0.22 1.78 16.06
C VAL A 17 -0.54 2.62 17.29
N GLU A 18 -1.58 3.45 17.24
CA GLU A 18 -2.01 4.32 18.34
C GLU A 18 -2.29 3.54 19.62
N LEU A 19 -3.02 2.43 19.52
CA LEU A 19 -3.36 1.61 20.68
C LEU A 19 -2.13 0.90 21.27
N THR A 20 -1.24 0.39 20.41
CA THR A 20 0.04 -0.20 20.86
C THR A 20 0.91 0.85 21.52
N HIS A 21 0.88 2.10 21.03
CA HIS A 21 1.58 3.23 21.64
C HIS A 21 0.97 3.64 22.99
N ALA A 22 -0.36 3.73 23.09
CA ALA A 22 -1.05 4.11 24.33
C ALA A 22 -0.81 3.13 25.49
N CYS A 23 -0.63 1.84 25.18
CA CYS A 23 -0.27 0.80 26.14
C CYS A 23 1.24 0.69 26.41
N ASN A 24 2.08 1.50 25.76
CA ASN A 24 3.53 1.46 25.94
C ASN A 24 3.93 2.24 27.19
N GLY A 25 4.15 1.53 28.29
CA GLY A 25 4.56 2.09 29.58
C GLY A 25 3.70 1.51 30.70
N GLU A 26 2.57 2.14 30.97
CA GLU A 26 1.61 1.69 31.98
C GLU A 26 0.49 0.84 31.37
N PRO A 27 0.10 -0.28 32.00
CA PRO A 27 -1.06 -1.05 31.60
C PRO A 27 -2.34 -0.19 31.57
N LYS A 28 -3.20 -0.41 30.56
CA LYS A 28 -4.45 0.35 30.36
C LYS A 28 -5.65 -0.59 30.30
N THR A 29 -6.77 -0.19 30.91
CA THR A 29 -8.06 -0.86 30.70
C THR A 29 -8.64 -0.48 29.33
N THR A 30 -9.64 -1.21 28.85
CA THR A 30 -10.39 -0.82 27.65
C THR A 30 -11.04 0.56 27.79
N ALA A 31 -11.53 0.90 28.98
CA ALA A 31 -12.14 2.22 29.24
C ALA A 31 -11.10 3.35 29.17
N ASN A 32 -9.89 3.15 29.70
CA ASN A 32 -8.83 4.14 29.54
C ASN A 32 -8.46 4.38 28.06
N LEU A 33 -8.46 3.31 27.26
CA LEU A 33 -8.17 3.39 25.83
C LEU A 33 -9.31 4.06 25.04
N GLU A 34 -10.54 3.90 25.48
CA GLU A 34 -11.71 4.62 24.96
C GLU A 34 -11.50 6.13 25.03
N ASP A 35 -11.17 6.62 26.24
CA ASP A 35 -10.93 8.04 26.50
C ASP A 35 -9.67 8.56 25.79
N THR A 36 -8.58 7.77 25.81
CA THR A 36 -7.28 8.18 25.25
C THR A 36 -7.33 8.31 23.73
N LEU A 37 -8.05 7.41 23.06
CA LEU A 37 -8.10 7.35 21.60
C LEU A 37 -9.32 8.08 21.00
N ASP A 38 -10.19 8.63 21.85
CA ASP A 38 -11.47 9.26 21.51
C ASP A 38 -12.31 8.40 20.55
N VAL A 39 -12.60 7.17 20.98
CA VAL A 39 -13.39 6.20 20.22
C VAL A 39 -14.50 5.60 21.08
N SER A 40 -15.51 4.98 20.48
CA SER A 40 -16.50 4.22 21.26
C SER A 40 -15.87 3.01 21.96
N HIS A 41 -16.43 2.61 23.10
CA HIS A 41 -16.06 1.37 23.81
C HIS A 41 -15.92 0.13 22.90
N ARG A 42 -16.90 -0.08 22.02
CA ARG A 42 -16.89 -1.20 21.07
C ARG A 42 -15.66 -1.17 20.17
N ARG A 43 -15.29 0.02 19.68
CA ARG A 43 -14.14 0.20 18.78
C ARG A 43 -12.81 0.01 19.51
N ALA A 44 -12.69 0.53 20.74
CA ALA A 44 -11.55 0.27 21.60
C ALA A 44 -11.39 -1.25 21.82
N ARG A 45 -12.45 -1.93 22.23
CA ARG A 45 -12.46 -3.38 22.47
C ARG A 45 -12.09 -4.18 21.22
N GLU A 46 -12.63 -3.85 20.05
CA GLU A 46 -12.27 -4.52 18.80
C GLU A 46 -10.79 -4.39 18.46
N THR A 47 -10.22 -3.21 18.69
CA THR A 47 -8.80 -2.92 18.43
C THR A 47 -7.90 -3.64 19.44
N VAL A 48 -8.26 -3.65 20.73
CA VAL A 48 -7.56 -4.43 21.76
C VAL A 48 -7.54 -5.90 21.40
N LEU A 49 -8.70 -6.49 21.08
CA LEU A 49 -8.79 -7.91 20.77
C LEU A 49 -7.98 -8.30 19.53
N GLU A 50 -7.92 -7.44 18.52
CA GLU A 50 -7.05 -7.70 17.36
C GLU A 50 -5.58 -7.55 17.72
N ALA A 51 -5.19 -6.47 18.40
CA ALA A 51 -3.80 -6.24 18.82
C ALA A 51 -3.27 -7.35 19.73
N THR A 52 -4.09 -7.85 20.66
CA THR A 52 -3.74 -9.01 21.50
C THR A 52 -3.62 -10.29 20.68
N ARG A 53 -4.55 -10.53 19.75
CA ARG A 53 -4.49 -11.69 18.85
C ARG A 53 -3.18 -11.73 18.05
N ILE A 54 -2.75 -10.59 17.53
CA ILE A 54 -1.49 -10.46 16.78
C ILE A 54 -0.28 -10.15 17.68
N THR A 55 -0.41 -10.40 18.99
CA THR A 55 0.66 -10.30 19.99
C THR A 55 1.30 -8.91 20.10
N LEU A 56 0.68 -7.83 19.64
CA LEU A 56 1.16 -6.47 19.90
C LEU A 56 0.90 -6.07 21.37
N LEU A 57 -0.22 -6.55 21.93
CA LEU A 57 -0.57 -6.41 23.34
C LEU A 57 -0.67 -7.76 24.04
N GLU A 58 -0.52 -7.74 25.35
CA GLU A 58 -0.88 -8.85 26.24
C GLU A 58 -1.72 -8.34 27.41
N GLU A 59 -2.60 -9.20 27.91
CA GLU A 59 -3.34 -8.96 29.15
C GLU A 59 -2.40 -9.10 30.34
N ASP A 60 -2.42 -8.13 31.27
CA ASP A 60 -1.58 -8.18 32.46
C ASP A 60 -2.28 -8.97 33.58
N GLU A 61 -2.05 -10.29 33.60
CA GLU A 61 -2.64 -11.22 34.58
C GLU A 61 -2.25 -10.93 36.05
N ARG A 62 -1.39 -9.93 36.31
CA ARG A 62 -0.88 -9.58 37.64
C ARG A 62 -1.82 -8.64 38.42
N THR A 63 -2.88 -8.13 37.81
CA THR A 63 -3.87 -7.28 38.49
C THR A 63 -5.03 -8.12 38.99
N GLU A 64 -5.37 -7.96 40.27
CA GLU A 64 -6.59 -8.53 40.88
C GLU A 64 -7.85 -7.70 40.54
N ASP A 65 -7.74 -6.73 39.63
CA ASP A 65 -8.84 -5.87 39.20
C ASP A 65 -9.91 -6.68 38.44
N GLU A 66 -11.18 -6.31 38.61
CA GLU A 66 -12.31 -6.94 37.90
C GLU A 66 -12.24 -6.70 36.38
N ASP A 67 -11.54 -5.65 35.95
CA ASP A 67 -11.39 -5.26 34.55
C ASP A 67 -10.02 -5.67 34.00
N ALA A 68 -10.01 -6.34 32.85
CA ALA A 68 -8.79 -6.70 32.14
C ALA A 68 -7.98 -5.45 31.75
N VAL A 69 -6.69 -5.47 32.07
CA VAL A 69 -5.70 -4.45 31.71
C VAL A 69 -4.73 -5.01 30.67
N TYR A 70 -4.27 -4.15 29.78
CA TYR A 70 -3.43 -4.53 28.65
C TYR A 70 -2.16 -3.69 28.61
N LYS A 71 -1.04 -4.31 28.22
CA LYS A 71 0.26 -3.65 28.06
C LYS A 71 0.93 -4.10 26.77
N THR A 72 1.81 -3.27 26.25
CA THR A 72 2.55 -3.56 25.02
C THR A 72 3.59 -4.66 25.25
N THR A 73 3.57 -5.68 24.40
CA THR A 73 4.55 -6.79 24.41
C THR A 73 5.89 -6.35 23.84
N ASP A 74 6.90 -7.20 23.89
CA ASP A 74 8.16 -6.93 23.18
C ASP A 74 7.99 -6.91 21.66
N VAL A 75 7.07 -7.73 21.11
CA VAL A 75 6.70 -7.68 19.68
C VAL A 75 6.06 -6.33 19.35
N GLY A 76 5.15 -5.85 20.20
CA GLY A 76 4.54 -4.53 20.06
C GLY A 76 5.56 -3.40 20.13
N LYS A 77 6.58 -3.50 21.00
CA LYS A 77 7.67 -2.51 21.06
C LYS A 77 8.50 -2.51 19.78
N SER A 78 8.90 -3.67 19.26
CA SER A 78 9.62 -3.76 17.98
C SER A 78 8.79 -3.22 16.81
N PHE A 79 7.48 -3.47 16.82
CA PHE A 79 6.57 -2.88 15.84
C PHE A 79 6.56 -1.34 15.93
N LEU A 80 6.42 -0.77 17.14
CA LEU A 80 6.48 0.68 17.33
C LEU A 80 7.84 1.28 16.99
N GLU A 81 8.93 0.56 17.23
CA GLU A 81 10.27 0.97 16.84
C GLU A 81 10.40 1.09 15.33
N ALA A 82 9.95 0.07 14.59
CA ALA A 82 9.91 0.09 13.13
C ALA A 82 9.06 1.25 12.59
N ILE A 83 7.89 1.51 13.18
CA ILE A 83 7.05 2.67 12.80
C ILE A 83 7.80 3.99 13.03
N ARG A 84 8.45 4.16 14.19
CA ARG A 84 9.19 5.39 14.53
C ARG A 84 10.41 5.64 13.67
N SER A 85 11.03 4.58 13.17
CA SER A 85 12.16 4.67 12.22
C SER A 85 11.71 4.71 10.76
N GLU A 86 10.39 4.76 10.50
CA GLU A 86 9.80 4.69 9.15
C GLU A 86 10.24 3.44 8.38
N ASP A 87 10.58 2.37 9.10
CA ASP A 87 10.92 1.07 8.54
C ASP A 87 9.63 0.27 8.30
N TRP A 88 8.90 0.71 7.28
CA TRP A 88 7.60 0.12 6.90
C TRP A 88 7.71 -1.34 6.49
N GLU A 89 8.85 -1.72 5.90
CA GLU A 89 9.15 -3.11 5.53
C GLU A 89 9.25 -3.99 6.79
N GLN A 90 10.01 -3.56 7.80
CA GLN A 90 10.10 -4.27 9.07
C GLN A 90 8.76 -4.33 9.80
N ALA A 91 7.98 -3.24 9.79
CA ALA A 91 6.63 -3.23 10.36
C ALA A 91 5.71 -4.24 9.64
N GLY A 92 5.75 -4.29 8.31
CA GLY A 92 5.02 -5.27 7.50
C GLY A 92 5.45 -6.71 7.76
N SER A 93 6.75 -6.96 7.90
CA SER A 93 7.30 -8.29 8.24
C SER A 93 6.81 -8.79 9.61
N ILE A 94 6.75 -7.91 10.61
CA ILE A 94 6.19 -8.23 11.93
C ILE A 94 4.72 -8.61 11.79
N LEU A 95 3.92 -7.84 11.06
CA LEU A 95 2.51 -8.15 10.84
C LEU A 95 2.32 -9.46 10.07
N ALA A 96 3.11 -9.73 9.03
CA ALA A 96 3.05 -10.99 8.26
C ALA A 96 3.35 -12.21 9.14
N THR A 97 4.31 -12.07 10.05
CA THR A 97 4.67 -13.14 10.99
C THR A 97 3.60 -13.38 12.05
N ARG A 98 2.91 -12.31 12.50
CA ARG A 98 2.02 -12.35 13.68
C ARG A 98 0.53 -12.42 13.36
N SER A 99 0.13 -11.99 12.17
CA SER A 99 -1.24 -12.03 11.67
C SER A 99 -1.35 -13.08 10.57
N PRO A 100 -1.98 -14.23 10.82
CA PRO A 100 -2.20 -15.26 9.80
C PRO A 100 -2.89 -14.71 8.55
N HIS A 101 -3.88 -13.82 8.73
CA HIS A 101 -4.59 -13.20 7.61
C HIS A 101 -3.70 -12.27 6.78
N TYR A 102 -2.85 -11.47 7.43
CA TYR A 102 -1.96 -10.56 6.69
C TYR A 102 -0.84 -11.33 5.99
N GLY A 103 -0.22 -12.30 6.67
CA GLY A 103 0.83 -13.15 6.09
C GLY A 103 0.33 -13.90 4.85
N THR A 104 -0.79 -14.62 4.96
CA THR A 104 -1.36 -15.33 3.81
C THR A 104 -1.77 -14.38 2.69
N PHE A 105 -2.30 -13.18 3.00
CA PHE A 105 -2.61 -12.20 1.97
C PHE A 105 -1.39 -11.82 1.14
N ILE A 106 -0.25 -11.56 1.77
CA ILE A 106 1.00 -11.25 1.08
C ILE A 106 1.48 -12.46 0.27
N GLU A 107 1.56 -13.65 0.88
CA GLU A 107 2.04 -14.88 0.21
C GLU A 107 1.19 -15.21 -1.03
N THR A 108 -0.13 -15.17 -0.92
CA THR A 108 -1.03 -15.43 -2.07
C THR A 108 -0.85 -14.40 -3.18
N LEU A 109 -0.60 -13.12 -2.83
CA LEU A 109 -0.36 -12.09 -3.83
C LEU A 109 1.02 -12.25 -4.50
N GLU A 110 2.03 -12.68 -3.76
CA GLU A 110 3.35 -13.02 -4.33
C GLU A 110 3.27 -14.19 -5.31
N GLU A 111 2.43 -15.19 -5.04
CA GLU A 111 2.23 -16.34 -5.94
C GLU A 111 1.43 -16.01 -7.20
N THR A 112 0.52 -15.04 -7.11
CA THR A 112 -0.38 -14.65 -8.21
C THR A 112 0.15 -13.47 -9.03
N GLU A 113 1.21 -12.81 -8.57
CA GLU A 113 1.84 -11.57 -9.07
C GLU A 113 0.91 -10.35 -9.00
N GLN A 114 -0.27 -10.43 -9.64
CA GLN A 114 -1.33 -9.42 -9.61
C GLN A 114 -2.71 -10.09 -9.67
N ALA A 115 -3.69 -9.55 -8.94
CA ALA A 115 -5.04 -10.09 -8.93
C ALA A 115 -6.10 -9.03 -8.64
N ASP A 116 -7.27 -9.17 -9.28
CA ASP A 116 -8.47 -8.47 -8.83
C ASP A 116 -8.99 -9.04 -7.50
N LEU A 117 -9.98 -8.38 -6.91
CA LEU A 117 -10.49 -8.73 -5.58
C LEU A 117 -11.16 -10.11 -5.53
N ASP A 118 -11.86 -10.49 -6.60
CA ASP A 118 -12.61 -11.74 -6.65
C ASP A 118 -11.66 -12.92 -6.81
N THR A 119 -10.71 -12.81 -7.74
CA THR A 119 -9.64 -13.79 -7.97
C THR A 119 -8.79 -13.98 -6.71
N LEU A 120 -8.41 -12.87 -6.05
CA LEU A 120 -7.65 -12.94 -4.81
C LEU A 120 -8.45 -13.60 -3.68
N LEU A 121 -9.75 -13.33 -3.57
CA LEU A 121 -10.61 -13.98 -2.58
C LEU A 121 -10.74 -15.49 -2.81
N GLU A 122 -10.81 -15.93 -4.06
CA GLU A 122 -10.83 -17.35 -4.41
C GLU A 122 -9.53 -18.04 -3.96
N HIS A 123 -8.37 -17.52 -4.37
CA HIS A 123 -7.08 -18.09 -3.96
C HIS A 123 -6.88 -18.07 -2.45
N LEU A 124 -7.29 -17.02 -1.75
CA LEU A 124 -7.18 -16.95 -0.28
C LEU A 124 -8.08 -17.97 0.43
N LYS A 125 -9.25 -18.28 -0.12
CA LYS A 125 -10.11 -19.34 0.42
C LYS A 125 -9.48 -20.72 0.22
N GLU A 126 -8.87 -20.96 -0.94
CA GLU A 126 -8.16 -22.20 -1.24
C GLU A 126 -6.94 -22.38 -0.32
N ALA A 127 -6.13 -21.33 -0.16
CA ALA A 127 -4.94 -21.35 0.70
C ALA A 127 -5.27 -21.64 2.17
N GLN A 128 -6.47 -21.26 2.63
CA GLN A 128 -6.90 -21.46 4.02
C GLN A 128 -7.85 -22.65 4.23
N GLU A 129 -8.14 -23.48 3.21
CA GLU A 129 -9.13 -24.56 3.27
C GLU A 129 -8.96 -25.49 4.48
N PHE A 130 -7.71 -25.77 4.87
CA PHE A 130 -7.37 -26.69 5.95
C PHE A 130 -6.96 -25.99 7.26
N THR A 131 -7.26 -24.71 7.39
CA THR A 131 -6.95 -23.89 8.57
C THR A 131 -8.25 -23.47 9.29
N PRO A 132 -8.19 -22.97 10.53
CA PRO A 132 -9.36 -22.36 11.18
C PRO A 132 -9.70 -20.96 10.63
N TYR A 133 -8.91 -20.41 9.71
CA TYR A 133 -9.08 -19.06 9.21
C TYR A 133 -9.90 -19.02 7.93
N SER A 134 -10.56 -17.89 7.70
CA SER A 134 -11.37 -17.63 6.52
C SER A 134 -11.25 -16.18 6.10
N PHE A 135 -11.44 -15.95 4.79
CA PHE A 135 -11.47 -14.63 4.18
C PHE A 135 -12.86 -14.29 3.68
N ASN A 136 -13.18 -13.01 3.81
CA ASN A 136 -14.29 -12.35 3.12
C ASN A 136 -13.75 -11.03 2.55
N GLN A 137 -14.57 -10.36 1.75
CA GLN A 137 -14.18 -9.11 1.09
C GLN A 137 -13.66 -8.05 2.09
N THR A 138 -14.38 -7.86 3.20
CA THR A 138 -13.96 -6.92 4.25
C THR A 138 -12.60 -7.29 4.84
N GLY A 139 -12.33 -8.58 5.03
CA GLY A 139 -11.05 -9.05 5.55
C GLY A 139 -9.90 -8.70 4.62
N ILE A 140 -10.08 -8.91 3.31
CA ILE A 140 -9.11 -8.54 2.28
C ILE A 140 -8.89 -7.03 2.25
N GLU A 141 -9.96 -6.24 2.28
CA GLU A 141 -9.84 -4.78 2.29
C GLU A 141 -9.09 -4.25 3.52
N VAL A 142 -9.22 -4.91 4.68
CA VAL A 142 -8.51 -4.55 5.91
C VAL A 142 -7.01 -4.83 5.79
N VAL A 143 -6.63 -6.07 5.45
CA VAL A 143 -5.20 -6.43 5.36
C VAL A 143 -4.55 -5.80 4.13
N GLY A 144 -5.30 -5.61 3.05
CA GLY A 144 -4.90 -4.84 1.88
C GLY A 144 -4.65 -3.37 2.22
N ASP A 145 -5.52 -2.73 3.01
CA ASP A 145 -5.28 -1.36 3.49
C ASP A 145 -4.00 -1.24 4.33
N TRP A 146 -3.70 -2.25 5.17
CA TRP A 146 -2.45 -2.28 5.92
C TRP A 146 -1.25 -2.39 4.98
N ALA A 147 -1.32 -3.31 3.99
CA ALA A 147 -0.23 -3.58 3.05
C ALA A 147 0.03 -2.41 2.10
N GLU A 148 -1.04 -1.74 1.63
CA GLU A 148 -0.96 -0.52 0.83
C GLU A 148 -0.24 0.60 1.59
N ARG A 149 -0.60 0.81 2.86
CA ARG A 149 0.01 1.86 3.70
C ARG A 149 1.47 1.56 4.02
N LEU A 150 1.81 0.30 4.28
CA LEU A 150 3.18 -0.12 4.53
C LEU A 150 4.04 -0.18 3.26
N GLY A 151 3.43 0.01 2.09
CA GLY A 151 4.14 0.05 0.81
C GLY A 151 4.76 -1.29 0.40
N SER A 152 4.20 -2.40 0.89
CA SER A 152 4.53 -3.76 0.44
C SER A 152 3.62 -4.22 -0.71
N VAL A 153 2.45 -3.60 -0.84
CA VAL A 153 1.47 -3.85 -1.90
C VAL A 153 1.02 -2.50 -2.45
N GLN A 154 0.67 -2.47 -3.73
CA GLN A 154 -0.06 -1.37 -4.33
C GLN A 154 -1.35 -1.88 -4.95
N ARG A 155 -2.34 -0.99 -4.99
CA ARG A 155 -3.57 -1.21 -5.73
C ARG A 155 -3.58 -0.32 -6.97
N HIS A 156 -3.79 -0.93 -8.13
CA HIS A 156 -3.88 -0.23 -9.41
C HIS A 156 -5.07 0.73 -9.38
N ALA A 157 -4.82 2.03 -9.54
CA ALA A 157 -5.81 3.06 -9.22
C ALA A 157 -7.03 3.09 -10.15
N PHE A 158 -6.90 2.51 -11.35
CA PHE A 158 -7.96 2.48 -12.37
C PHE A 158 -8.71 1.14 -12.41
N THR A 159 -8.05 0.02 -12.10
CA THR A 159 -8.63 -1.33 -12.21
C THR A 159 -8.98 -1.93 -10.85
N GLY A 160 -8.29 -1.50 -9.80
CA GLY A 160 -8.45 -2.02 -8.45
C GLY A 160 -7.72 -3.33 -8.18
N ASN A 161 -6.89 -3.81 -9.11
CA ASN A 161 -6.03 -4.97 -8.91
C ASN A 161 -5.00 -4.70 -7.82
N TYR A 162 -4.72 -5.70 -6.99
CA TYR A 162 -3.58 -5.69 -6.08
C TYR A 162 -2.36 -6.28 -6.78
N TYR A 163 -1.18 -5.74 -6.46
CA TYR A 163 0.12 -6.30 -6.83
C TYR A 163 1.16 -6.00 -5.77
N VAL A 164 2.12 -6.90 -5.61
CA VAL A 164 3.22 -6.71 -4.66
C VAL A 164 4.25 -5.73 -5.19
N THR A 165 4.84 -4.92 -4.31
CA THR A 165 5.93 -4.00 -4.66
C THR A 165 7.27 -4.58 -4.20
N THR A 166 7.71 -5.65 -4.85
CA THR A 166 8.93 -6.39 -4.50
C THR A 166 10.19 -5.77 -5.08
N ARG A 167 10.07 -4.86 -6.06
CA ARG A 167 11.22 -4.21 -6.70
C ARG A 167 11.32 -2.75 -6.28
N SER A 168 12.32 -2.48 -5.44
CA SER A 168 12.86 -1.13 -5.27
C SER A 168 13.56 -0.64 -6.54
N ASP A 169 14.05 -1.57 -7.36
CA ASP A 169 14.93 -1.30 -8.49
C ASP A 169 14.24 -1.47 -9.85
N ILE A 170 14.35 -0.46 -10.70
CA ILE A 170 13.88 -0.50 -12.09
C ILE A 170 14.85 -1.32 -12.95
N PRO A 171 14.36 -2.24 -13.81
CA PRO A 171 15.24 -3.09 -14.61
C PRO A 171 15.80 -2.36 -15.85
N GLN A 172 16.95 -2.80 -16.37
CA GLN A 172 17.60 -2.18 -17.54
C GLN A 172 16.72 -2.16 -18.80
N ASN A 173 15.80 -3.12 -18.93
CA ASN A 173 14.86 -3.19 -20.03
C ASN A 173 13.58 -2.35 -19.82
N PHE A 174 13.57 -1.42 -18.85
CA PHE A 174 12.44 -0.54 -18.55
C PHE A 174 11.83 0.11 -19.79
N HIS A 175 12.66 0.70 -20.65
CA HIS A 175 12.21 1.36 -21.88
C HIS A 175 11.41 0.44 -22.81
N TYR A 176 11.77 -0.85 -22.94
CA TYR A 176 10.99 -1.80 -23.72
C TYR A 176 9.63 -2.08 -23.09
N ILE A 177 9.58 -2.18 -21.77
CA ILE A 177 8.33 -2.44 -21.04
C ILE A 177 7.40 -1.24 -21.14
N LEU A 178 7.94 -0.03 -20.94
CA LEU A 178 7.21 1.22 -21.08
C LEU A 178 6.62 1.38 -22.50
N LEU A 179 7.42 1.13 -23.54
CA LEU A 179 6.93 1.20 -24.93
C LEU A 179 5.85 0.15 -25.23
N ASN A 180 5.97 -1.07 -24.71
CA ASN A 180 4.93 -2.08 -24.87
C ASN A 180 3.61 -1.64 -24.22
N VAL A 181 3.66 -1.13 -22.99
CA VAL A 181 2.45 -0.62 -22.31
C VAL A 181 1.88 0.61 -23.04
N PHE A 182 2.75 1.49 -23.53
CA PHE A 182 2.34 2.63 -24.35
C PHE A 182 1.56 2.15 -25.59
N ASP A 183 2.06 1.13 -26.29
CA ASP A 183 1.41 0.54 -27.46
C ASP A 183 0.06 -0.13 -27.12
N ASP A 184 -0.03 -0.81 -25.97
CA ASP A 184 -1.27 -1.44 -25.50
C ASP A 184 -2.35 -0.39 -25.19
N LEU A 185 -1.96 0.73 -24.58
CA LEU A 185 -2.85 1.86 -24.29
C LEU A 185 -3.29 2.60 -25.56
N GLU A 186 -2.38 2.84 -26.51
CA GLU A 186 -2.72 3.51 -27.77
C GLU A 186 -3.74 2.69 -28.58
N GLN A 187 -3.62 1.35 -28.59
CA GLN A 187 -4.54 0.47 -29.30
C GLN A 187 -5.96 0.46 -28.69
N THR A 188 -6.07 0.63 -27.38
CA THR A 188 -7.36 0.59 -26.68
C THR A 188 -8.15 1.90 -26.78
N ALA A 189 -7.49 3.02 -27.12
CA ALA A 189 -8.12 4.33 -27.29
C ALA A 189 -8.98 4.49 -28.57
N GLY A 190 -8.93 3.53 -29.52
CA GLY A 190 -9.81 3.49 -30.70
C GLY A 190 -9.24 4.16 -31.96
N VAL A 191 -9.84 3.82 -33.12
CA VAL A 191 -9.26 3.94 -34.48
C VAL A 191 -8.98 5.37 -34.98
N ASP A 192 -9.44 6.42 -34.29
CA ASP A 192 -9.42 7.81 -34.81
C ASP A 192 -8.49 8.78 -34.07
N LEU A 193 -7.78 8.34 -33.03
CA LEU A 193 -6.80 9.17 -32.32
C LEU A 193 -5.54 8.33 -32.08
N HIS A 194 -4.55 8.49 -32.96
CA HIS A 194 -3.16 8.29 -32.54
C HIS A 194 -2.88 9.34 -31.45
N GLU A 195 -3.16 8.98 -30.20
CA GLU A 195 -2.88 9.79 -29.03
C GLU A 195 -1.35 9.88 -28.89
N ARG A 196 -0.75 10.83 -29.63
CA ARG A 196 0.67 11.18 -29.56
C ARG A 196 1.12 11.50 -28.14
N TYR A 197 0.18 11.70 -27.21
CA TYR A 197 0.38 12.03 -25.82
C TYR A 197 -0.49 11.10 -24.97
N LEU A 198 0.13 10.18 -24.24
CA LEU A 198 -0.56 9.33 -23.27
C LEU A 198 -0.45 9.89 -21.86
N SER A 199 -1.50 9.65 -21.07
CA SER A 199 -1.55 10.02 -19.66
C SER A 199 -0.46 9.30 -18.85
N ILE A 200 0.44 10.08 -18.24
CA ILE A 200 1.49 9.54 -17.38
C ILE A 200 0.90 8.79 -16.17
N PRO A 201 -0.15 9.30 -15.48
CA PRO A 201 -0.81 8.53 -14.43
C PRO A 201 -1.24 7.12 -14.85
N GLN A 202 -1.83 6.96 -16.03
CA GLN A 202 -2.28 5.65 -16.51
C GLN A 202 -1.10 4.75 -16.87
N LEU A 203 -0.14 5.30 -17.63
CA LEU A 203 1.10 4.60 -17.98
C LEU A 203 1.87 4.13 -16.74
N ARG A 204 1.90 4.97 -15.69
CA ARG A 204 2.52 4.65 -14.41
C ARG A 204 1.88 3.43 -13.78
N GLU A 205 0.55 3.41 -13.68
CA GLU A 205 -0.15 2.31 -13.01
C GLU A 205 0.07 0.98 -13.75
N ASP A 206 -0.07 0.96 -15.07
CA ASP A 206 0.09 -0.26 -15.88
C ASP A 206 1.54 -0.77 -15.87
N VAL A 207 2.53 0.13 -15.94
CA VAL A 207 3.95 -0.26 -15.86
C VAL A 207 4.33 -0.70 -14.45
N CYS A 208 3.84 -0.02 -13.41
CA CYS A 208 4.12 -0.40 -12.01
C CYS A 208 3.54 -1.77 -11.68
N GLU A 209 2.30 -2.04 -12.08
CA GLU A 209 1.67 -3.36 -11.91
C GLU A 209 2.50 -4.44 -12.61
N ARG A 210 2.84 -4.23 -13.88
CA ARG A 210 3.63 -5.19 -14.68
C ARG A 210 5.05 -5.42 -14.16
N LEU A 211 5.64 -4.45 -13.47
CA LEU A 211 7.00 -4.54 -12.93
C LEU A 211 7.05 -4.94 -11.45
N GLY A 212 5.95 -4.79 -10.72
CA GLY A 212 5.95 -4.85 -9.26
C GLY A 212 6.84 -3.75 -8.63
N CYS A 213 6.93 -2.57 -9.25
CA CYS A 213 7.72 -1.46 -8.75
C CYS A 213 6.87 -0.37 -8.10
N ARG A 214 7.50 0.48 -7.30
CA ARG A 214 6.84 1.63 -6.68
C ARG A 214 6.61 2.75 -7.69
N ARG A 215 5.53 3.51 -7.50
CA ARG A 215 5.20 4.71 -8.30
C ARG A 215 6.35 5.72 -8.39
N GLY A 216 7.02 5.98 -7.26
CA GLY A 216 8.18 6.88 -7.22
C GLY A 216 9.35 6.38 -8.07
N SER A 217 9.66 5.08 -7.99
CA SER A 217 10.70 4.46 -8.82
C SER A 217 10.38 4.53 -10.32
N PHE A 218 9.10 4.38 -10.70
CA PHE A 218 8.66 4.62 -12.08
C PHE A 218 8.89 6.08 -12.49
N ASP A 219 8.51 7.04 -11.65
CA ASP A 219 8.64 8.47 -11.96
C ASP A 219 10.11 8.86 -12.17
N GLU A 220 11.00 8.41 -11.29
CA GLU A 220 12.45 8.60 -11.41
C GLU A 220 12.99 7.99 -12.71
N ALA A 221 12.61 6.76 -13.02
CA ALA A 221 13.03 6.10 -14.26
C ALA A 221 12.47 6.75 -15.52
N LEU A 222 11.23 7.21 -15.51
CA LEU A 222 10.64 7.93 -16.63
C LEU A 222 11.38 9.26 -16.88
N LEU A 223 11.71 10.00 -15.81
CA LEU A 223 12.47 11.24 -15.91
C LEU A 223 13.88 10.98 -16.46
N ALA A 224 14.59 10.00 -15.94
CA ALA A 224 15.92 9.61 -16.45
C ALA A 224 15.85 9.19 -17.92
N LEU A 225 14.87 8.36 -18.28
CA LEU A 225 14.65 7.93 -19.67
C LEU A 225 14.41 9.14 -20.60
N CYS A 226 13.59 10.11 -20.20
CA CYS A 226 13.35 11.32 -20.99
C CYS A 226 14.63 12.17 -21.14
N GLN A 227 15.43 12.28 -20.09
CA GLN A 227 16.70 13.02 -20.11
C GLN A 227 17.76 12.35 -20.99
N GLN A 228 17.80 11.01 -21.02
CA GLN A 228 18.72 10.24 -21.87
C GLN A 228 18.31 10.28 -23.35
N ASN A 229 17.05 10.58 -23.66
CA ASN A 229 16.48 10.50 -25.00
C ASN A 229 15.85 11.81 -25.46
N VAL A 230 16.51 12.93 -25.19
CA VAL A 230 16.04 14.27 -25.60
C VAL A 230 15.73 14.32 -27.10
N GLY A 231 14.52 14.77 -27.43
CA GLY A 231 14.03 14.89 -28.81
C GLY A 231 13.40 13.60 -29.36
N LYS A 232 13.55 12.47 -28.67
CA LYS A 232 12.84 11.21 -28.96
C LYS A 232 11.61 11.02 -28.08
N LEU A 233 11.71 11.46 -26.82
CA LEU A 233 10.61 11.51 -25.86
C LEU A 233 10.32 12.97 -25.49
N GLU A 234 9.05 13.27 -25.25
CA GLU A 234 8.61 14.61 -24.86
C GLU A 234 7.61 14.54 -23.71
N LEU A 235 7.89 15.32 -22.65
CA LEU A 235 6.98 15.52 -21.53
C LEU A 235 6.13 16.77 -21.77
N SER A 236 4.81 16.67 -21.60
CA SER A 236 3.88 17.78 -21.74
C SER A 236 3.13 18.08 -20.44
N GLY A 237 3.14 19.36 -20.06
CA GLY A 237 2.42 19.91 -18.91
C GLY A 237 1.02 20.42 -19.26
N ALA A 238 0.44 20.00 -20.39
CA ALA A 238 -0.93 20.33 -20.73
C ALA A 238 -1.87 19.98 -19.56
N PRO A 239 -2.88 20.82 -19.26
CA PRO A 239 -3.85 20.51 -18.20
C PRO A 239 -4.48 19.16 -18.48
N MET A 240 -4.66 18.33 -17.45
CA MET A 240 -5.37 17.07 -17.65
C MET A 240 -6.82 17.33 -18.05
N ASP A 241 -7.14 16.92 -19.28
CA ASP A 241 -8.52 16.90 -19.77
C ASP A 241 -9.37 15.96 -18.92
N THR A 242 -10.69 16.18 -18.96
CA THR A 242 -11.66 15.47 -18.12
C THR A 242 -11.65 13.95 -18.30
N THR A 243 -11.20 13.44 -19.46
CA THR A 243 -11.05 12.00 -19.76
C THR A 243 -9.87 11.36 -19.04
N ALA A 244 -8.85 12.12 -18.64
CA ALA A 244 -7.75 11.58 -17.85
C ALA A 244 -8.13 11.41 -16.37
N LYS A 245 -9.24 11.99 -15.90
CA LYS A 245 -9.60 12.09 -14.46
C LYS A 245 -10.39 10.89 -13.91
N ASP A 246 -10.27 9.71 -14.51
CA ASP A 246 -11.10 8.54 -14.18
C ASP A 246 -10.43 7.56 -13.19
N ALA A 247 -9.58 8.03 -12.29
CA ALA A 247 -9.07 7.19 -11.21
C ALA A 247 -10.22 6.83 -10.24
N ALA A 248 -10.58 5.56 -10.20
CA ALA A 248 -11.64 5.04 -9.33
C ALA A 248 -11.22 5.01 -7.85
N LEU A 249 -9.92 4.91 -7.59
CA LEU A 249 -9.34 4.72 -6.26
C LEU A 249 -8.26 5.76 -5.99
N GLY A 250 -8.05 6.11 -4.71
CA GLY A 250 -6.98 7.02 -4.28
C GLY A 250 -5.79 6.28 -3.68
N ILE A 251 -4.59 6.87 -3.78
CA ILE A 251 -3.37 6.34 -3.15
C ILE A 251 -3.49 6.48 -1.64
N LYS A 252 -3.19 5.43 -0.89
CA LYS A 252 -3.21 5.41 0.56
C LYS A 252 -1.78 5.50 1.09
N GLN A 253 -1.58 6.29 2.15
CA GLN A 253 -0.28 6.47 2.78
C GLN A 253 -0.40 6.45 4.29
N ILE A 254 0.72 6.18 4.95
CA ILE A 254 0.93 6.37 6.39
C ILE A 254 2.23 7.14 6.55
N GLU A 255 2.22 8.13 7.44
CA GLU A 255 3.35 8.99 7.74
C GLU A 255 3.42 9.16 9.26
N LEU A 256 4.59 9.51 9.80
CA LEU A 256 4.68 9.92 11.19
C LEU A 256 3.86 11.20 11.40
N ALA A 257 3.17 11.28 12.53
CA ALA A 257 2.50 12.52 12.90
C ALA A 257 3.48 13.53 13.49
N ASP A 258 3.27 14.81 13.20
CA ASP A 258 3.97 15.92 13.84
C ASP A 258 3.53 16.13 15.31
N ASP A 259 2.41 15.52 15.72
CA ASP A 259 1.79 15.61 17.06
C ASP A 259 1.79 14.24 17.80
N ASP A 260 1.26 14.19 19.03
CA ASP A 260 1.25 13.01 19.94
C ASP A 260 0.58 11.73 19.37
N GLY A 261 -0.17 11.82 18.27
CA GLY A 261 -0.79 10.69 17.60
C GLY A 261 0.17 10.02 16.63
N LEU A 262 1.18 9.28 17.14
CA LEU A 262 2.31 8.60 16.47
C LEU A 262 2.34 8.45 14.92
N VAL A 263 1.21 8.20 14.25
CA VAL A 263 1.09 8.15 12.79
C VAL A 263 -0.16 8.89 12.30
N THR A 264 -0.08 9.48 11.11
CA THR A 264 -1.25 9.95 10.35
C THR A 264 -1.43 9.09 9.10
N THR A 265 -2.68 9.00 8.66
CA THR A 265 -3.05 8.24 7.46
C THR A 265 -3.80 9.12 6.48
N SER A 266 -3.42 9.08 5.22
CA SER A 266 -4.08 9.83 4.15
C SER A 266 -4.56 8.92 3.02
N GLN A 267 -5.47 9.44 2.20
CA GLN A 267 -5.86 8.86 0.92
C GLN A 267 -6.09 9.98 -0.09
N SER A 268 -5.49 9.90 -1.27
CA SER A 268 -5.57 10.97 -2.27
C SER A 268 -5.76 10.45 -3.69
N THR A 269 -6.89 10.82 -4.30
CA THR A 269 -7.11 10.67 -5.75
C THR A 269 -6.31 11.71 -6.54
N GLN A 270 -6.01 12.87 -5.94
CA GLN A 270 -5.16 13.87 -6.58
C GLN A 270 -3.72 13.38 -6.76
N GLN A 271 -3.21 12.57 -5.82
CA GLN A 271 -1.89 11.96 -5.96
C GLN A 271 -1.85 10.92 -7.09
N VAL A 272 -2.92 10.15 -7.31
CA VAL A 272 -3.01 9.27 -8.50
C VAL A 272 -2.84 10.12 -9.76
N MET A 273 -3.57 11.22 -9.80
CA MET A 273 -3.57 12.15 -10.92
C MET A 273 -2.34 13.07 -10.95
N SER A 274 -1.33 12.84 -10.11
CA SER A 274 -0.09 13.60 -10.21
C SER A 274 0.69 13.11 -11.43
N GLY A 275 1.17 14.04 -12.24
CA GLY A 275 2.14 13.74 -13.29
C GLY A 275 3.53 13.49 -12.70
N VAL A 276 4.57 13.62 -13.53
CA VAL A 276 5.97 13.69 -13.05
C VAL A 276 6.39 15.15 -12.87
N GLU A 277 7.32 15.40 -11.96
CA GLU A 277 7.85 16.73 -11.69
C GLU A 277 9.32 16.82 -12.11
N LEU A 278 9.65 17.84 -12.91
CA LEU A 278 11.01 18.11 -13.35
C LEU A 278 11.25 19.63 -13.33
N TYR A 279 12.25 20.08 -12.58
CA TYR A 279 12.58 21.50 -12.38
C TYR A 279 11.36 22.35 -11.96
N ASP A 280 10.66 21.91 -10.92
CA ASP A 280 9.45 22.55 -10.36
C ASP A 280 8.27 22.68 -11.34
N LYS A 281 8.29 21.91 -12.44
CA LYS A 281 7.22 21.84 -13.43
C LYS A 281 6.61 20.45 -13.45
N LYS A 282 5.28 20.41 -13.49
CA LYS A 282 4.51 19.17 -13.58
C LYS A 282 4.16 18.84 -15.03
N TYR A 283 4.37 17.59 -15.38
CA TYR A 283 4.12 17.03 -16.70
C TYR A 283 3.16 15.86 -16.56
N TYR A 284 2.06 15.89 -17.32
CA TYR A 284 0.96 14.94 -17.19
C TYR A 284 0.88 13.96 -18.36
N TYR A 285 1.57 14.25 -19.46
CA TYR A 285 1.54 13.45 -20.67
C TYR A 285 2.93 13.15 -21.18
N LEU A 286 3.08 11.96 -21.77
CA LEU A 286 4.29 11.50 -22.46
C LEU A 286 3.99 11.31 -23.95
N ALA A 287 4.87 11.83 -24.79
CA ALA A 287 4.89 11.54 -26.22
C ALA A 287 6.15 10.78 -26.63
N VAL A 288 5.98 9.83 -27.54
CA VAL A 288 7.06 9.04 -28.14
C VAL A 288 7.16 9.41 -29.63
N HIS A 289 8.25 10.09 -30.00
CA HIS A 289 8.52 10.51 -31.39
C HIS A 289 9.45 9.56 -32.13
N ASP A 290 10.36 8.91 -31.40
CA ASP A 290 11.30 7.91 -31.91
C ASP A 290 11.39 6.77 -30.88
N ARG A 291 11.31 5.53 -31.38
CA ARG A 291 11.31 4.30 -30.56
C ARG A 291 12.71 3.73 -30.36
N GLU A 292 13.73 4.22 -31.07
CA GLU A 292 15.11 3.84 -30.84
C GLU A 292 15.68 4.55 -29.60
N ILE A 293 15.15 4.22 -28.43
CA ILE A 293 15.52 4.83 -27.14
C ILE A 293 16.46 3.93 -26.34
N THR A 294 17.32 4.54 -25.54
CA THR A 294 18.26 3.85 -24.65
C THR A 294 17.91 4.13 -23.20
N PHE A 295 18.09 3.16 -22.32
CA PHE A 295 17.96 3.35 -20.88
C PHE A 295 19.22 2.88 -20.18
N ASP A 296 19.84 3.79 -19.44
CA ASP A 296 20.93 3.47 -18.51
C ASP A 296 20.46 3.66 -17.07
N LYS A 297 20.49 2.57 -16.29
CA LYS A 297 20.08 2.58 -14.89
C LYS A 297 21.13 3.25 -13.99
N GLU A 298 22.39 3.33 -14.42
CA GLU A 298 23.47 3.93 -13.62
C GLU A 298 23.22 5.43 -13.33
N ASP A 299 22.36 6.08 -14.12
CA ASP A 299 21.98 7.49 -13.95
C ASP A 299 20.84 7.70 -12.93
N LEU A 300 20.31 6.65 -12.28
CA LEU A 300 19.27 6.76 -11.23
C LEU A 300 19.82 7.03 -9.81
N ALA A 301 21.11 7.33 -9.68
CA ALA A 301 21.80 7.48 -8.39
C ALA A 301 21.60 8.85 -7.71
#